data_AF-A0A5N1J3P7-F1
#
_entry.id   AF-A0A5N1J3P7-F1
#
_cell.length_a   1.000
_cell.length_b   1.000
_cell.length_c   1.000
_cell.angle_alpha   90.00
_cell.angle_beta   90.00
_cell.angle_gamma   90.00
#
_symmetry.space_group_name_H-M   'P 1'
#
loop_
_entity.id
_entity.type
_entity.pdbx_description
1 polymer ?
#
loop_
_entity_poly.entity_id
_entity_poly.type
_entity_poly.pdbx_seq_one_letter_code
_entity_poly.pdbx_strand_id
1 'polypeptide(L)'
;MEKILAFIDLLGFSQMVERDPEKARTVLNDFYNISYQIIKDNTDVNGSLFSDSLLAHSNNFAALINCITEIYRRCLNNNTKYLEDEHFFLLPRGAISVGYFNIEERSTSPNLTKDFIVSPALVHSAKLEQSIKGSRLLVAVKKDDSHQISDLLWNNNIKSILYENSAFEFWKNYTYSDSLWFLNLNKSPIEQNKEVVSLIDISIALVNKNASNNKILDQHINTLRIGLLSYIKFVRTIDDPYITRIINEFSDDKYWLLWLTIIEVIVNSGDHWQYVSSRFITDFIKRSIVKTGWAKVLEEINKPGHKYMLDIFNSFFQEMNISTIS
;
A
#
# COMPACT_ATOMS: atom_id res chain seq x y z
N MET A 1 22.47 10.89 -15.27
CA MET A 1 22.71 9.55 -14.68
C MET A 1 21.35 8.96 -14.36
N GLU A 2 21.17 7.65 -14.47
CA GLU A 2 19.91 7.00 -14.06
C GLU A 2 19.81 7.01 -12.54
N LYS A 3 18.63 7.35 -12.02
CA LYS A 3 18.33 7.37 -10.59
C LYS A 3 17.01 6.69 -10.33
N ILE A 4 16.84 6.22 -9.09
CA ILE A 4 15.52 5.86 -8.57
C ILE A 4 14.85 7.12 -8.00
N LEU A 5 13.55 7.26 -8.25
CA LEU A 5 12.78 8.45 -7.90
C LEU A 5 11.42 8.08 -7.32
N ALA A 6 11.08 8.69 -6.20
CA ALA A 6 9.78 8.61 -5.54
C ALA A 6 9.05 9.95 -5.69
N PHE A 7 7.79 9.90 -6.12
CA PHE A 7 6.86 11.03 -6.02
C PHE A 7 5.71 10.60 -5.12
N ILE A 8 5.60 11.27 -3.98
CA ILE A 8 4.63 11.00 -2.92
C ILE A 8 3.76 12.24 -2.73
N ASP A 9 2.48 12.04 -2.46
CA ASP A 9 1.50 13.08 -2.18
C ASP A 9 0.60 12.68 -1.00
N LEU A 10 -0.09 13.65 -0.38
CA LEU A 10 -1.04 13.35 0.69
C LEU A 10 -2.44 13.07 0.14
N LEU A 11 -2.94 11.87 0.43
CA LEU A 11 -4.28 11.47 0.05
C LEU A 11 -5.33 12.41 0.66
N GLY A 12 -6.20 12.97 -0.18
CA GLY A 12 -7.35 13.75 0.27
C GLY A 12 -7.03 15.17 0.77
N PHE A 13 -5.80 15.64 0.59
CA PHE A 13 -5.35 16.90 1.21
C PHE A 13 -6.13 18.13 0.72
N SER A 14 -6.44 18.21 -0.57
CA SER A 14 -7.26 19.31 -1.12
C SER A 14 -8.63 19.41 -0.42
N GLN A 15 -9.28 18.27 -0.15
CA GLN A 15 -10.56 18.25 0.57
C GLN A 15 -10.40 18.65 2.05
N MET A 16 -9.27 18.31 2.68
CA MET A 16 -8.95 18.76 4.04
C MET A 16 -8.81 20.28 4.09
N VAL A 17 -8.10 20.87 3.11
CA VAL A 17 -7.91 22.33 3.01
C VAL A 17 -9.24 23.06 2.80
N GLU A 18 -10.09 22.55 1.91
CA GLU A 18 -11.44 23.13 1.69
C GLU A 18 -12.30 23.11 2.95
N ARG A 19 -12.13 22.10 3.81
CA ARG A 19 -12.93 21.90 5.01
C ARG A 19 -12.43 22.68 6.22
N ASP A 20 -11.15 22.58 6.53
CA ASP A 20 -10.50 23.31 7.62
C ASP A 20 -9.00 23.52 7.29
N PRO A 21 -8.64 24.72 6.79
CA PRO A 21 -7.26 25.03 6.43
C PRO A 21 -6.25 24.91 7.59
N GLU A 22 -6.65 25.22 8.83
CA GLU A 22 -5.73 25.17 9.98
C GLU A 22 -5.46 23.73 10.42
N LYS A 23 -6.49 22.90 10.40
CA LYS A 23 -6.32 21.47 10.68
C LYS A 23 -5.57 20.76 9.55
N ALA A 24 -5.84 21.12 8.29
CA ALA A 24 -5.06 20.65 7.15
C ALA A 24 -3.58 21.06 7.25
N ARG A 25 -3.29 22.31 7.65
CA ARG A 25 -1.93 22.78 7.93
C ARG A 25 -1.23 21.94 9.00
N THR A 26 -1.97 21.49 10.01
CA THR A 26 -1.44 20.59 11.05
C THR A 26 -1.07 19.22 10.47
N VAL A 27 -1.92 18.64 9.62
CA VAL A 27 -1.61 17.38 8.91
C VAL A 27 -0.37 17.54 8.02
N LEU A 28 -0.29 18.64 7.26
CA LEU A 28 0.85 18.93 6.39
C LEU A 28 2.16 19.09 7.17
N ASN A 29 2.12 19.81 8.30
CA ASN A 29 3.29 19.97 9.16
C ASN A 29 3.76 18.63 9.73
N ASP A 30 2.84 17.75 10.11
CA ASP A 30 3.20 16.41 10.59
C ASP A 30 3.85 15.57 9.47
N PHE A 31 3.33 15.64 8.23
CA PHE A 31 3.98 15.02 7.06
C PHE A 31 5.40 15.55 6.82
N TYR A 32 5.59 16.87 6.85
CA TYR A 32 6.87 17.54 6.64
C TYR A 32 7.88 17.15 7.72
N ASN A 33 7.45 17.20 8.99
CA ASN A 33 8.31 16.86 10.12
C ASN A 33 8.75 15.40 10.07
N ILE A 34 7.83 14.47 9.75
CA ILE A 34 8.15 13.05 9.59
C ILE A 34 9.15 12.85 8.45
N SER A 35 8.86 13.42 7.29
CA SER A 35 9.70 13.30 6.09
C SER A 35 11.10 13.87 6.32
N TYR A 36 11.18 15.08 6.88
CA TYR A 36 12.44 15.74 7.22
C TYR A 36 13.26 14.92 8.21
N GLN A 37 12.65 14.42 9.29
CA GLN A 37 13.35 13.61 10.29
C GLN A 37 13.95 12.33 9.72
N ILE A 38 13.29 11.70 8.76
CA ILE A 38 13.76 10.44 8.14
C ILE A 38 14.85 10.72 7.10
N ILE A 39 14.72 11.80 6.33
CA ILE A 39 15.63 12.09 5.20
C ILE A 39 16.90 12.80 5.67
N LYS A 40 16.83 13.73 6.64
CA LYS A 40 17.95 14.61 7.00
C LYS A 40 19.26 13.88 7.37
N ASP A 41 19.14 12.68 7.95
CA ASP A 41 20.28 11.89 8.43
C ASP A 41 20.66 10.78 7.42
N ASN A 42 19.95 10.69 6.29
CA ASN A 42 20.18 9.70 5.24
C ASN A 42 20.93 10.33 4.06
N THR A 43 22.26 10.21 4.06
CA THR A 43 23.13 10.78 3.02
C THR A 43 22.89 10.20 1.63
N ASP A 44 22.25 9.04 1.52
CA ASP A 44 21.97 8.38 0.25
C ASP A 44 20.70 8.91 -0.42
N VAL A 45 19.82 9.61 0.31
CA VAL A 45 18.52 10.05 -0.18
C VAL A 45 18.45 11.57 -0.17
N ASN A 46 18.10 12.14 -1.32
CA ASN A 46 17.79 13.56 -1.42
C ASN A 46 16.28 13.71 -1.51
N GLY A 47 15.73 14.71 -0.81
CA GLY A 47 14.29 14.97 -0.78
C GLY A 47 13.98 16.46 -0.91
N SER A 48 12.92 16.77 -1.63
CA SER A 48 12.35 18.10 -1.80
C SER A 48 10.86 18.04 -1.47
N LEU A 49 10.45 18.80 -0.46
CA LEU A 49 9.05 18.97 -0.07
C LEU A 49 8.47 20.21 -0.74
N PHE A 50 7.29 20.08 -1.34
CA PHE A 50 6.56 21.20 -1.94
C PHE A 50 5.06 20.90 -1.89
N SER A 51 4.27 21.83 -1.34
CA SER A 51 2.84 21.57 -1.04
C SER A 51 2.68 20.25 -0.25
N ASP A 52 1.64 19.48 -0.48
CA ASP A 52 1.37 18.13 0.00
C ASP A 52 2.31 17.05 -0.54
N SER A 53 3.24 17.39 -1.42
CA SER A 53 4.08 16.40 -2.11
C SER A 53 5.52 16.34 -1.60
N LEU A 54 6.11 15.16 -1.73
CA LEU A 54 7.52 14.85 -1.55
C LEU A 54 8.09 14.25 -2.84
N LEU A 55 9.09 14.91 -3.40
CA LEU A 55 9.96 14.33 -4.41
C LEU A 55 11.24 13.84 -3.74
N ALA A 56 11.55 12.57 -3.85
CA ALA A 56 12.80 12.02 -3.33
C ALA A 56 13.51 11.19 -4.38
N HIS A 57 14.84 11.20 -4.38
CA HIS A 57 15.63 10.42 -5.32
C HIS A 57 16.94 9.93 -4.71
N SER A 58 17.45 8.84 -5.26
CA SER A 58 18.71 8.23 -4.83
C SER A 58 19.41 7.52 -5.99
N ASN A 59 20.71 7.29 -5.84
CA ASN A 59 21.45 6.32 -6.64
C ASN A 59 21.37 4.90 -6.03
N ASN A 60 20.90 4.78 -4.79
CA ASN A 60 20.73 3.54 -4.04
C ASN A 60 19.24 3.21 -3.91
N PHE A 61 18.84 2.14 -4.59
CA PHE A 61 17.46 1.70 -4.71
C PHE A 61 16.87 1.31 -3.35
N ALA A 62 17.63 0.53 -2.58
CA ALA A 62 17.23 0.10 -1.25
C ALA A 62 17.12 1.28 -0.28
N ALA A 63 18.07 2.23 -0.31
CA ALA A 63 18.03 3.41 0.55
C ALA A 63 16.75 4.22 0.34
N LEU A 64 16.36 4.48 -0.92
CA LEU A 64 15.14 5.22 -1.22
C LEU A 64 13.88 4.46 -0.79
N ILE A 65 13.74 3.18 -1.16
CA ILE A 65 12.54 2.40 -0.81
C ILE A 65 12.38 2.28 0.71
N ASN A 66 13.48 2.00 1.43
CA ASN A 66 13.44 1.91 2.88
C ASN A 66 13.07 3.24 3.54
N CYS A 67 13.60 4.35 3.02
CA CYS A 67 13.28 5.70 3.47
C CYS A 67 11.78 6.00 3.29
N ILE A 68 11.24 5.81 2.08
CA ILE A 68 9.84 6.11 1.79
C ILE A 68 8.88 5.21 2.57
N THR A 69 9.15 3.90 2.66
CA THR A 69 8.29 3.00 3.42
C THR A 69 8.27 3.34 4.92
N GLU A 70 9.37 3.89 5.47
CA GLU A 70 9.39 4.40 6.84
C GLU A 70 8.54 5.66 7.00
N ILE A 71 8.55 6.57 6.03
CA ILE A 71 7.66 7.74 6.01
C ILE A 71 6.20 7.27 6.06
N TYR A 72 5.83 6.28 5.24
CA TYR A 72 4.47 5.72 5.23
C TYR A 72 4.07 5.13 6.59
N ARG A 73 4.92 4.31 7.22
CA ARG A 73 4.64 3.74 8.55
C ARG A 73 4.48 4.81 9.63
N ARG A 74 5.37 5.80 9.68
CA ARG A 74 5.29 6.88 10.67
C ARG A 74 4.06 7.76 10.44
N CYS A 75 3.70 8.02 9.18
CA CYS A 75 2.46 8.72 8.83
C CYS A 75 1.23 7.96 9.31
N LEU A 76 1.11 6.66 9.00
CA LEU A 76 -0.01 5.85 9.46
C LEU A 76 -0.09 5.81 10.99
N ASN A 77 1.02 5.57 11.70
CA ASN A 77 1.07 5.59 13.16
C ASN A 77 0.55 6.91 13.76
N ASN A 78 0.86 8.03 13.11
CA ASN A 78 0.44 9.36 13.57
C ASN A 78 -1.07 9.63 13.37
N ASN A 79 -1.80 8.76 12.66
CA ASN A 79 -3.26 8.89 12.50
C ASN A 79 -4.04 8.71 13.79
N THR A 80 -3.44 8.13 14.83
CA THR A 80 -4.02 8.09 16.18
C THR A 80 -4.46 9.47 16.68
N LYS A 81 -3.79 10.55 16.24
CA LYS A 81 -4.15 11.94 16.54
C LYS A 81 -5.42 12.44 15.83
N TYR A 82 -5.83 11.79 14.75
CA TYR A 82 -6.89 12.26 13.87
C TYR A 82 -8.14 11.35 13.87
N LEU A 83 -8.15 10.26 14.65
CA LEU A 83 -9.26 9.29 14.69
C LEU A 83 -10.61 9.87 15.15
N GLU A 84 -10.61 11.06 15.75
CA GLU A 84 -11.84 11.74 16.17
C GLU A 84 -12.60 12.38 15.00
N ASP A 85 -11.93 12.67 13.87
CA ASP A 85 -12.53 13.33 12.71
C ASP A 85 -12.24 12.58 11.42
N GLU A 86 -13.28 12.00 10.83
CA GLU A 86 -13.20 11.11 9.67
C GLU A 86 -12.59 11.77 8.41
N HIS A 87 -12.57 13.11 8.33
CA HIS A 87 -12.07 13.82 7.15
C HIS A 87 -10.58 14.17 7.23
N PHE A 88 -9.94 14.00 8.39
CA PHE A 88 -8.53 14.32 8.57
C PHE A 88 -7.77 13.04 8.85
N PHE A 89 -6.75 12.79 8.04
CA PHE A 89 -5.90 11.63 8.15
C PHE A 89 -4.56 11.94 7.50
N LEU A 90 -3.52 11.22 7.90
CA LEU A 90 -2.17 11.37 7.38
C LEU A 90 -1.78 10.11 6.61
N LEU A 91 -2.20 10.06 5.35
CA LEU A 91 -1.99 8.90 4.48
C LEU A 91 -1.25 9.32 3.20
N PRO A 92 0.04 9.00 3.06
CA PRO A 92 0.76 9.25 1.82
C PRO A 92 0.34 8.26 0.73
N ARG A 93 0.37 8.71 -0.52
CA ARG A 93 0.15 7.93 -1.74
C ARG A 93 1.27 8.27 -2.73
N GLY A 94 1.74 7.32 -3.50
CA GLY A 94 2.86 7.62 -4.39
C GLY A 94 3.36 6.45 -5.20
N ALA A 95 4.37 6.76 -6.01
CA ALA A 95 5.02 5.79 -6.86
C ALA A 95 6.53 6.05 -6.96
N ILE A 96 7.25 4.96 -7.19
CA ILE A 96 8.68 4.89 -7.40
C ILE A 96 8.92 4.39 -8.82
N SER A 97 9.81 5.05 -9.54
CA SER A 97 10.25 4.61 -10.85
C SER A 97 11.74 4.87 -11.04
N VAL A 98 12.31 4.18 -12.02
CA VAL A 98 13.73 4.27 -12.35
C VAL A 98 13.86 4.91 -13.72
N GLY A 99 14.75 5.89 -13.83
CA GLY A 99 15.05 6.50 -15.12
C GLY A 99 16.03 7.64 -15.03
N TYR A 100 16.27 8.26 -16.19
CA TYR A 100 17.13 9.42 -16.27
C TYR A 100 16.57 10.55 -15.40
N PHE A 101 17.44 11.13 -14.58
CA PHE A 101 17.11 12.25 -13.73
C PHE A 101 18.26 13.25 -13.77
N ASN A 102 17.98 14.43 -14.30
CA ASN A 102 18.91 15.56 -14.30
C ASN A 102 18.30 16.70 -13.49
N ILE A 103 19.06 17.19 -12.50
CA ILE A 103 18.80 18.46 -11.83
C ILE A 103 19.85 19.41 -12.38
N GLU A 104 19.40 20.41 -13.12
CA GLU A 104 20.24 21.56 -13.41
C GLU A 104 19.96 22.62 -12.35
N GLU A 105 20.90 22.80 -11.42
CA GLU A 105 20.91 23.97 -10.54
C GLU A 105 21.15 25.20 -11.41
N ARG A 106 20.09 25.98 -11.63
CA ARG A 106 20.23 27.24 -12.34
C ARG A 106 20.39 28.32 -11.29
N SER A 107 21.55 28.95 -11.27
CA SER A 107 21.80 30.14 -10.46
C SER A 107 20.82 31.23 -10.88
N THR A 108 19.87 31.53 -9.99
CA THR A 108 19.02 32.70 -10.11
C THR A 108 19.01 33.49 -8.83
N SER A 109 18.67 34.77 -9.01
CA SER A 109 18.44 35.86 -8.03
C SER A 109 18.25 35.41 -6.57
N PRO A 110 18.67 36.21 -5.56
CA PRO A 110 18.55 35.90 -4.13
C PRO A 110 17.19 35.34 -3.66
N ASN A 111 16.10 35.64 -4.39
CA ASN A 111 14.74 35.26 -4.03
C ASN A 111 14.14 34.16 -4.92
N LEU A 112 14.92 33.51 -5.79
CA LEU A 112 14.40 32.50 -6.72
C LEU A 112 15.43 31.39 -6.96
N THR A 113 15.17 30.22 -6.39
CA THR A 113 15.89 28.99 -6.74
C THR A 113 15.17 28.30 -7.89
N LYS A 114 15.90 27.87 -8.91
CA LYS A 114 15.35 27.11 -10.04
C LYS A 114 16.03 25.76 -10.11
N ASP A 115 15.35 24.74 -9.64
CA ASP A 115 15.72 23.35 -9.87
C ASP A 115 15.03 22.88 -11.14
N PHE A 116 15.78 22.82 -12.24
CA PHE A 116 15.22 22.32 -13.50
C PHE A 116 15.35 20.80 -13.53
N ILE A 117 14.25 20.14 -13.17
CA ILE A 117 14.16 18.68 -13.11
C ILE A 117 13.64 18.14 -14.44
N VAL A 118 14.51 17.44 -15.18
CA VAL A 118 14.11 16.69 -16.39
C VAL A 118 14.19 15.21 -16.09
N SER A 119 13.03 14.59 -15.93
CA SER A 119 12.97 13.16 -15.63
C SER A 119 11.71 12.48 -16.16
N PRO A 120 11.87 11.52 -17.10
CA PRO A 120 10.79 10.60 -17.46
C PRO A 120 10.28 9.79 -16.26
N ALA A 121 11.14 9.49 -15.28
CA ALA A 121 10.77 8.82 -14.04
C ALA A 121 9.83 9.70 -13.20
N LEU A 122 10.08 11.01 -13.11
CA LEU A 122 9.15 11.93 -12.45
C LEU A 122 7.76 11.93 -13.11
N VAL A 123 7.71 12.03 -14.45
CA VAL A 123 6.43 11.98 -15.19
C VAL A 123 5.72 10.66 -14.96
N HIS A 124 6.47 9.56 -14.88
CA HIS A 124 5.91 8.24 -14.61
C HIS A 124 5.32 8.16 -13.21
N SER A 125 6.13 8.47 -12.19
CA SER A 125 5.72 8.40 -10.79
C SER A 125 4.53 9.32 -10.48
N ALA A 126 4.53 10.56 -11.00
CA ALA A 126 3.43 11.51 -10.80
C ALA A 126 2.12 11.06 -11.45
N LYS A 127 2.16 10.44 -12.63
CA LYS A 127 0.95 9.91 -13.28
C LYS A 127 0.42 8.64 -12.62
N LEU A 128 1.33 7.77 -12.16
CA LEU A 128 0.96 6.56 -11.42
C LEU A 128 0.23 6.93 -10.13
N GLU A 129 0.80 7.87 -9.36
CA GLU A 129 0.21 8.41 -8.13
C GLU A 129 -1.29 8.70 -8.29
N GLN A 130 -1.68 9.43 -9.34
CA GLN A 130 -3.07 9.83 -9.59
C GLN A 130 -4.04 8.65 -9.77
N SER A 131 -3.55 7.55 -10.33
CA SER A 131 -4.36 6.37 -10.68
C SER A 131 -4.57 5.39 -9.51
N ILE A 132 -3.86 5.58 -8.41
CA ILE A 132 -3.84 4.64 -7.29
C ILE A 132 -4.91 5.01 -6.26
N LYS A 133 -5.65 4.02 -5.74
CA LYS A 133 -6.53 4.21 -4.59
C LYS A 133 -5.83 3.83 -3.29
N GLY A 134 -6.02 4.62 -2.24
CA GLY A 134 -5.48 4.35 -0.91
C GLY A 134 -4.01 4.74 -0.74
N SER A 135 -3.49 4.48 0.46
CA SER A 135 -2.11 4.77 0.85
C SER A 135 -1.15 3.70 0.31
N ARG A 136 -1.01 3.64 -1.01
CA ARG A 136 -0.18 2.66 -1.69
C ARG A 136 1.11 3.30 -2.19
N LEU A 137 2.13 2.47 -2.32
CA LEU A 137 3.44 2.81 -2.87
C LEU A 137 3.75 1.84 -3.99
N LEU A 138 3.51 2.28 -5.24
CA LEU A 138 3.81 1.46 -6.40
C LEU A 138 5.28 1.58 -6.80
N VAL A 139 5.92 0.48 -7.14
CA VAL A 139 7.26 0.44 -7.72
C VAL A 139 7.14 -0.02 -9.17
N ALA A 140 7.58 0.82 -10.10
CA ALA A 140 7.54 0.56 -11.53
C ALA A 140 8.92 0.16 -12.05
N VAL A 141 8.99 -0.97 -12.76
CA VAL A 141 10.23 -1.54 -13.31
C VAL A 141 10.04 -1.81 -14.80
N LYS A 142 11.05 -1.52 -15.62
CA LYS A 142 10.99 -1.88 -17.06
C LYS A 142 11.11 -3.40 -17.24
N LYS A 143 10.22 -3.99 -18.05
CA LYS A 143 10.19 -5.44 -18.35
C LYS A 143 11.50 -5.97 -18.93
N ASP A 144 12.17 -5.16 -19.74
CA ASP A 144 13.36 -5.58 -20.48
C ASP A 144 14.68 -5.11 -19.82
N ASP A 145 14.61 -4.56 -18.60
CA ASP A 145 15.79 -4.05 -17.89
C ASP A 145 16.19 -5.01 -16.76
N SER A 146 17.10 -5.93 -17.09
CA SER A 146 17.59 -6.95 -16.15
C SER A 146 18.28 -6.35 -14.92
N HIS A 147 18.89 -5.17 -15.04
CA HIS A 147 19.52 -4.49 -13.91
C HIS A 147 18.47 -4.01 -12.92
N GLN A 148 17.45 -3.28 -13.39
CA GLN A 148 16.37 -2.81 -12.53
C GLN A 148 15.62 -3.98 -11.86
N ILE A 149 15.38 -5.06 -12.61
CA ILE A 149 14.73 -6.27 -12.09
C ILE A 149 15.59 -6.88 -10.97
N SER A 150 16.90 -7.04 -11.18
CA SER A 150 17.79 -7.59 -10.16
C SER A 150 17.87 -6.69 -8.91
N ASP A 151 18.08 -5.39 -9.12
CA ASP A 151 18.28 -4.41 -8.03
C ASP A 151 17.01 -4.12 -7.21
N LEU A 152 15.83 -4.49 -7.71
CA LEU A 152 14.55 -4.33 -7.02
C LEU A 152 13.95 -5.64 -6.51
N LEU A 153 13.93 -6.69 -7.33
CA LEU A 153 13.29 -7.95 -6.94
C LEU A 153 14.22 -8.88 -6.15
N TRP A 154 15.55 -8.76 -6.30
CA TRP A 154 16.54 -9.67 -5.71
C TRP A 154 17.41 -8.97 -4.66
N ASN A 155 17.05 -7.76 -4.27
CA ASN A 155 17.84 -6.93 -3.38
C ASN A 155 17.43 -7.11 -1.91
N ASN A 156 18.18 -7.92 -1.18
CA ASN A 156 17.98 -8.20 0.24
C ASN A 156 18.14 -6.97 1.16
N ASN A 157 18.64 -5.85 0.64
CA ASN A 157 18.71 -4.59 1.39
C ASN A 157 17.38 -3.84 1.40
N ILE A 158 16.45 -4.16 0.49
CA ILE A 158 15.08 -3.65 0.55
C ILE A 158 14.35 -4.32 1.72
N LYS A 159 13.80 -3.53 2.64
CA LYS A 159 13.22 -3.98 3.90
C LYS A 159 11.68 -4.04 3.85
N SER A 160 11.12 -4.12 2.65
CA SER A 160 9.69 -4.33 2.40
C SER A 160 9.53 -5.41 1.33
N ILE A 161 8.40 -6.11 1.34
CA ILE A 161 8.06 -7.09 0.31
C ILE A 161 7.48 -6.32 -0.89
N LEU A 162 7.98 -6.61 -2.09
CA LEU A 162 7.41 -6.10 -3.34
C LEU A 162 6.42 -7.13 -3.88
N TYR A 163 5.14 -6.84 -3.73
CA TYR A 163 4.04 -7.70 -4.14
C TYR A 163 3.60 -7.36 -5.55
N GLU A 164 3.75 -8.27 -6.50
CA GLU A 164 3.42 -8.01 -7.92
C GLU A 164 1.92 -7.71 -8.08
N ASN A 165 1.62 -6.63 -8.82
CA ASN A 165 0.24 -6.26 -9.15
C ASN A 165 0.02 -6.39 -10.65
N SER A 166 -0.31 -7.62 -11.08
CA SER A 166 -0.36 -7.99 -12.49
C SER A 166 -1.59 -7.45 -13.26
N ALA A 167 -2.64 -6.96 -12.60
CA ALA A 167 -3.74 -6.28 -13.30
C ALA A 167 -3.55 -4.78 -13.47
N PHE A 168 -2.62 -4.18 -12.73
CA PHE A 168 -2.33 -2.78 -12.92
C PHE A 168 -1.36 -2.63 -14.10
N GLU A 169 -1.88 -2.28 -15.28
CA GLU A 169 -1.07 -1.92 -16.44
C GLU A 169 -1.28 -0.45 -16.78
N PHE A 170 -0.28 0.38 -16.48
CA PHE A 170 -0.28 1.78 -16.91
C PHE A 170 0.50 1.97 -18.21
N TRP A 171 1.74 1.49 -18.28
CA TRP A 171 2.55 1.46 -19.49
C TRP A 171 2.97 0.03 -19.84
N LYS A 172 2.82 -0.34 -21.12
CA LYS A 172 2.99 -1.71 -21.61
C LYS A 172 4.36 -2.34 -21.30
N ASN A 173 5.41 -1.52 -21.27
CA ASN A 173 6.79 -1.99 -21.08
C ASN A 173 7.23 -2.00 -19.60
N TYR A 174 6.30 -1.87 -18.66
CA TYR A 174 6.59 -1.85 -17.24
C TYR A 174 5.83 -2.94 -16.48
N THR A 175 6.44 -3.42 -15.42
CA THR A 175 5.80 -4.18 -14.34
C THR A 175 5.62 -3.26 -13.13
N TYR A 176 4.59 -3.55 -12.35
CA TYR A 176 4.24 -2.75 -11.17
C TYR A 176 4.10 -3.68 -9.97
N SER A 177 4.72 -3.29 -8.87
CA SER A 177 4.60 -3.99 -7.60
C SER A 177 4.18 -3.03 -6.49
N ASP A 178 3.26 -3.46 -5.63
CA ASP A 178 2.97 -2.78 -4.38
C ASP A 178 4.08 -3.06 -3.38
N SER A 179 4.67 -2.01 -2.80
CA SER A 179 5.46 -2.17 -1.59
C SER A 179 4.52 -2.43 -0.41
N LEU A 180 4.65 -3.61 0.21
CA LEU A 180 3.93 -3.99 1.42
C LEU A 180 4.56 -3.30 2.64
N TRP A 181 4.37 -1.99 2.71
CA TRP A 181 5.13 -1.07 3.57
C TRP A 181 4.78 -1.16 5.05
N PHE A 182 3.67 -1.83 5.44
CA PHE A 182 3.34 -2.09 6.85
C PHE A 182 4.43 -2.94 7.52
N LEU A 183 5.08 -3.82 6.74
CA LEU A 183 6.11 -4.73 7.23
C LEU A 183 7.51 -4.14 7.05
N ASN A 184 8.28 -4.11 8.13
CA ASN A 184 9.70 -3.76 8.11
C ASN A 184 10.58 -5.00 8.36
N LEU A 185 11.18 -5.54 7.30
CA LEU A 185 12.01 -6.74 7.36
C LEU A 185 13.31 -6.58 8.16
N ASN A 186 13.67 -5.37 8.58
CA ASN A 186 14.87 -5.13 9.39
C ASN A 186 14.68 -5.44 10.89
N LYS A 187 13.44 -5.57 11.35
CA LYS A 187 13.11 -5.84 12.76
C LYS A 187 13.09 -7.33 13.05
N SER A 188 13.11 -7.73 14.32
CA SER A 188 12.89 -9.14 14.68
C SER A 188 11.46 -9.59 14.32
N PRO A 189 11.18 -10.88 14.07
CA PRO A 189 9.82 -11.34 13.73
C PRO A 189 8.74 -10.94 14.75
N ILE A 190 9.10 -10.85 16.04
CA ILE A 190 8.19 -10.44 17.12
C ILE A 190 7.84 -8.96 16.98
N GLU A 191 8.85 -8.10 16.77
CA GLU A 191 8.65 -6.66 16.60
C GLU A 191 7.91 -6.35 15.30
N GLN A 192 8.21 -7.08 14.23
CA GLN A 192 7.49 -6.98 12.96
C GLN A 192 6.01 -7.26 13.15
N ASN A 193 5.67 -8.36 13.82
CA ASN A 193 4.28 -8.72 14.09
C ASN A 193 3.58 -7.61 14.88
N LYS A 194 4.18 -7.17 15.99
CA LYS A 194 3.63 -6.12 16.85
C LYS A 194 3.37 -4.81 16.09
N GLU A 195 4.31 -4.39 15.24
CA GLU A 195 4.16 -3.18 14.44
C GLU A 195 3.06 -3.33 13.38
N VAL A 196 3.08 -4.41 12.59
CA VAL A 196 2.06 -4.66 11.55
C VAL A 196 0.66 -4.68 12.16
N VAL A 197 0.49 -5.37 13.27
CA VAL A 197 -0.77 -5.41 14.05
C VAL A 197 -1.22 -4.01 14.46
N SER A 198 -0.33 -3.21 15.04
CA SER A 198 -0.66 -1.85 15.47
C SER A 198 -1.12 -0.97 14.30
N LEU A 199 -0.46 -1.12 13.14
CA LEU A 199 -0.83 -0.40 11.93
C LEU A 199 -2.17 -0.89 11.33
N ILE A 200 -2.45 -2.19 11.41
CA ILE A 200 -3.74 -2.77 11.03
C ILE A 200 -4.85 -2.20 11.92
N ASP A 201 -4.65 -2.12 13.24
CA ASP A 201 -5.64 -1.56 14.16
C ASP A 201 -6.03 -0.12 13.82
N ILE A 202 -5.03 0.71 13.49
CA ILE A 202 -5.25 2.09 13.02
C ILE A 202 -6.02 2.08 11.69
N SER A 203 -5.66 1.20 10.76
CA SER A 203 -6.31 1.11 9.45
C SER A 203 -7.77 0.65 9.55
N ILE A 204 -8.07 -0.30 10.45
CA ILE A 204 -9.43 -0.73 10.78
C ILE A 204 -10.23 0.45 11.33
N ALA A 205 -9.66 1.23 12.26
CA ALA A 205 -10.33 2.40 12.81
C ALA A 205 -10.66 3.43 11.72
N LEU A 206 -9.75 3.68 10.77
CA LEU A 206 -9.99 4.58 9.64
C LEU A 206 -11.11 4.09 8.71
N VAL A 207 -11.16 2.79 8.41
CA VAL A 207 -12.24 2.18 7.61
C VAL A 207 -13.58 2.32 8.33
N ASN A 208 -13.64 1.97 9.62
CA ASN A 208 -14.88 2.03 10.40
C ASN A 208 -15.40 3.46 10.54
N LYS A 209 -14.52 4.44 10.74
CA LYS A 209 -14.89 5.86 10.79
C LYS A 209 -15.49 6.35 9.47
N ASN A 210 -14.94 5.89 8.34
CA ASN A 210 -15.37 6.31 7.01
C ASN A 210 -16.40 5.37 6.35
N ALA A 211 -17.02 4.47 7.12
CA ALA A 211 -17.91 3.43 6.61
C ALA A 211 -19.17 3.97 5.89
N SER A 212 -19.58 5.20 6.17
CA SER A 212 -20.72 5.88 5.55
C SER A 212 -20.36 6.62 4.24
N ASN A 213 -19.09 6.91 4.02
CA ASN A 213 -18.62 7.71 2.89
C ASN A 213 -18.00 6.81 1.80
N ASN A 214 -18.86 6.30 0.90
CA ASN A 214 -18.42 5.41 -0.18
C ASN A 214 -17.33 6.01 -1.09
N LYS A 215 -17.19 7.34 -1.19
CA LYS A 215 -16.15 7.96 -2.02
C LYS A 215 -14.74 7.80 -1.42
N ILE A 216 -14.64 7.87 -0.10
CA ILE A 216 -13.36 7.81 0.63
C ILE A 216 -13.09 6.40 1.15
N LEU A 217 -14.14 5.63 1.45
CA LEU A 217 -14.06 4.27 1.99
C LEU A 217 -13.14 3.35 1.18
N ASP A 218 -13.25 3.39 -0.15
CA ASP A 218 -12.39 2.63 -1.06
C ASP A 218 -10.90 2.87 -0.79
N GLN A 219 -10.51 4.10 -0.43
CA GLN A 219 -9.12 4.44 -0.17
C GLN A 219 -8.63 3.78 1.12
N HIS A 220 -9.41 3.84 2.19
CA HIS A 220 -9.07 3.19 3.46
C HIS A 220 -9.08 1.67 3.37
N ILE A 221 -10.01 1.09 2.60
CA ILE A 221 -10.03 -0.35 2.30
C ILE A 221 -8.74 -0.77 1.59
N ASN A 222 -8.30 -0.02 0.57
CA ASN A 222 -7.05 -0.31 -0.13
C ASN A 222 -5.83 -0.22 0.81
N THR A 223 -5.79 0.76 1.72
CA THR A 223 -4.75 0.86 2.76
C THR A 223 -4.75 -0.35 3.68
N LEU A 224 -5.92 -0.75 4.20
CA LEU A 224 -6.06 -1.93 5.06
C LEU A 224 -5.65 -3.22 4.33
N ARG A 225 -5.97 -3.34 3.03
CA ARG A 225 -5.52 -4.46 2.20
C ARG A 225 -4.00 -4.64 2.23
N ILE A 226 -3.23 -3.56 2.09
CA ILE A 226 -1.76 -3.63 2.20
C ILE A 226 -1.33 -4.19 3.55
N GLY A 227 -1.97 -3.75 4.64
CA GLY A 227 -1.70 -4.27 5.98
C GLY A 227 -1.98 -5.76 6.12
N LEU A 228 -3.12 -6.23 5.62
CA LEU A 228 -3.47 -7.66 5.66
C LEU A 228 -2.51 -8.52 4.84
N LEU A 229 -2.11 -8.06 3.65
CA LEU A 229 -1.10 -8.76 2.84
C LEU A 229 0.29 -8.77 3.51
N SER A 230 0.67 -7.68 4.18
CA SER A 230 1.89 -7.64 5.02
C SER A 230 1.85 -8.62 6.19
N TYR A 231 0.66 -9.01 6.64
CA TYR A 231 0.45 -9.86 7.81
C TYR A 231 0.46 -11.37 7.49
N ILE A 232 0.37 -11.78 6.22
CA ILE A 232 0.24 -13.19 5.77
C ILE A 232 1.16 -14.15 6.52
N LYS A 233 2.45 -13.80 6.68
CA LYS A 233 3.45 -14.68 7.31
C LYS A 233 3.27 -14.91 8.82
N PHE A 234 2.40 -14.14 9.47
CA PHE A 234 2.07 -14.27 10.90
C PHE A 234 0.80 -15.07 11.13
N VAL A 235 0.03 -15.33 10.06
CA VAL A 235 -1.17 -16.14 10.07
C VAL A 235 -0.78 -17.62 10.22
N ARG A 236 -1.01 -18.19 11.41
CA ARG A 236 -0.58 -19.58 11.75
C ARG A 236 -1.71 -20.53 12.15
N THR A 237 -2.85 -20.00 12.57
CA THR A 237 -3.93 -20.82 13.14
C THR A 237 -5.26 -20.28 12.68
N ILE A 238 -6.21 -21.18 12.42
CA ILE A 238 -7.63 -20.89 12.12
C ILE A 238 -8.26 -19.80 13.02
N ASP A 239 -7.86 -19.72 14.29
CA ASP A 239 -8.35 -18.76 15.28
C ASP A 239 -7.54 -17.45 15.29
N ASP A 240 -6.90 -17.08 14.17
CA ASP A 240 -6.18 -15.81 14.09
C ASP A 240 -7.14 -14.66 14.44
N PRO A 241 -6.83 -13.86 15.48
CA PRO A 241 -7.76 -12.88 16.01
C PRO A 241 -8.01 -11.74 15.02
N TYR A 242 -7.06 -11.43 14.14
CA TYR A 242 -7.21 -10.38 13.14
C TYR A 242 -8.06 -10.85 11.98
N ILE A 243 -7.83 -12.05 11.45
CA ILE A 243 -8.70 -12.63 10.40
C ILE A 243 -10.14 -12.73 10.91
N THR A 244 -10.33 -13.24 12.13
CA THR A 244 -11.63 -13.34 12.78
C THR A 244 -12.31 -11.98 12.94
N ARG A 245 -11.56 -10.97 13.38
CA ARG A 245 -12.05 -9.60 13.54
C ARG A 245 -12.47 -8.99 12.20
N ILE A 246 -11.65 -9.11 11.15
CA ILE A 246 -12.00 -8.57 9.82
C ILE A 246 -13.28 -9.22 9.29
N ILE A 247 -13.42 -10.55 9.42
CA ILE A 247 -14.61 -11.27 8.97
C ILE A 247 -15.87 -10.78 9.69
N ASN A 248 -15.78 -10.55 11.01
CA ASN A 248 -16.90 -10.11 11.82
C ASN A 248 -17.28 -8.64 11.55
N GLU A 249 -16.30 -7.74 11.47
CA GLU A 249 -16.55 -6.30 11.30
C GLU A 249 -16.94 -5.92 9.87
N PHE A 250 -16.38 -6.60 8.86
CA PHE A 250 -16.47 -6.19 7.46
C PHE A 250 -17.28 -7.14 6.60
N SER A 251 -18.44 -7.57 7.10
CA SER A 251 -19.30 -8.53 6.38
C SER A 251 -20.23 -7.89 5.34
N ASP A 252 -20.36 -6.56 5.26
CA ASP A 252 -21.25 -5.86 4.31
C ASP A 252 -20.67 -5.74 2.89
N ASP A 253 -21.54 -5.66 1.87
CA ASP A 253 -21.21 -5.65 0.43
C ASP A 253 -20.20 -4.59 0.01
N LYS A 254 -20.17 -3.45 0.71
CA LYS A 254 -19.21 -2.38 0.46
C LYS A 254 -17.76 -2.78 0.75
N TYR A 255 -17.54 -3.85 1.52
CA TYR A 255 -16.22 -4.37 1.91
C TYR A 255 -15.75 -5.56 1.08
N TRP A 256 -16.37 -5.81 -0.08
CA TRP A 256 -16.06 -6.95 -0.96
C TRP A 256 -14.55 -7.15 -1.23
N LEU A 257 -13.76 -6.07 -1.33
CA LEU A 257 -12.32 -6.14 -1.56
C LEU A 257 -11.58 -6.74 -0.36
N LEU A 258 -12.04 -6.51 0.87
CA LEU A 258 -11.51 -7.17 2.06
C LEU A 258 -11.83 -8.66 2.07
N TRP A 259 -12.99 -9.08 1.54
CA TRP A 259 -13.31 -10.51 1.43
C TRP A 259 -12.34 -11.22 0.49
N LEU A 260 -12.08 -10.62 -0.68
CA LEU A 260 -11.07 -11.11 -1.61
C LEU A 260 -9.69 -11.18 -0.96
N THR A 261 -9.32 -10.13 -0.22
CA THR A 261 -8.04 -10.07 0.50
C THR A 261 -7.93 -11.16 1.57
N ILE A 262 -9.01 -11.47 2.30
CA ILE A 262 -9.01 -12.54 3.30
C ILE A 262 -8.73 -13.90 2.63
N ILE A 263 -9.37 -14.18 1.49
CA ILE A 263 -9.14 -15.44 0.76
C ILE A 263 -7.67 -15.51 0.30
N GLU A 264 -7.15 -14.42 -0.25
CA GLU A 264 -5.75 -14.29 -0.68
C GLU A 264 -4.78 -14.52 0.50
N VAL A 265 -5.05 -13.95 1.67
CA VAL A 265 -4.25 -14.13 2.88
C VAL A 265 -4.29 -15.57 3.39
N ILE A 266 -5.48 -16.19 3.40
CA ILE A 266 -5.66 -17.57 3.85
C ILE A 266 -4.90 -18.55 2.96
N VAL A 267 -5.08 -18.47 1.65
CA VAL A 267 -4.46 -19.40 0.68
C VAL A 267 -2.95 -19.29 0.69
N ASN A 268 -2.41 -18.08 0.86
CA ASN A 268 -0.98 -17.85 0.94
C ASN A 268 -0.40 -18.03 2.36
N SER A 269 -1.22 -18.37 3.35
CA SER A 269 -0.73 -18.68 4.71
C SER A 269 -0.07 -20.06 4.75
N GLY A 270 0.86 -20.25 5.70
CA GLY A 270 1.59 -21.51 5.85
C GLY A 270 0.69 -22.72 6.18
N ASP A 271 -0.50 -22.47 6.73
CA ASP A 271 -1.44 -23.48 7.24
C ASP A 271 -2.83 -23.37 6.57
N HIS A 272 -2.89 -23.00 5.28
CA HIS A 272 -4.14 -22.76 4.53
C HIS A 272 -5.19 -23.88 4.66
N TRP A 273 -4.75 -25.15 4.70
CA TRP A 273 -5.63 -26.32 4.86
C TRP A 273 -6.50 -26.29 6.13
N GLN A 274 -6.02 -25.66 7.21
CA GLN A 274 -6.78 -25.52 8.46
C GLN A 274 -7.99 -24.59 8.26
N TYR A 275 -7.85 -23.55 7.46
CA TYR A 275 -8.92 -22.59 7.21
C TYR A 275 -10.02 -23.16 6.34
N VAL A 276 -9.67 -24.05 5.42
CA VAL A 276 -10.64 -24.68 4.52
C VAL A 276 -11.53 -25.72 5.23
N SER A 277 -11.06 -26.27 6.34
CA SER A 277 -11.85 -27.11 7.25
C SER A 277 -12.59 -26.29 8.33
N SER A 278 -12.36 -24.97 8.39
CA SER A 278 -13.04 -24.09 9.32
C SER A 278 -14.51 -23.91 8.95
N ARG A 279 -15.40 -24.28 9.88
CA ARG A 279 -16.82 -23.93 9.76
C ARG A 279 -17.02 -22.41 9.73
N PHE A 280 -16.26 -21.67 10.52
CA PHE A 280 -16.39 -20.20 10.61
C PHE A 280 -16.07 -19.51 9.29
N ILE A 281 -14.93 -19.85 8.67
CA ILE A 281 -14.54 -19.32 7.36
C ILE A 281 -15.52 -19.78 6.28
N THR A 282 -15.86 -21.07 6.27
CA THR A 282 -16.79 -21.64 5.29
C THR A 282 -18.16 -20.96 5.35
N ASP A 283 -18.70 -20.71 6.54
CA ASP A 283 -19.98 -20.03 6.73
C ASP A 283 -19.91 -18.56 6.31
N PHE A 284 -18.81 -17.87 6.60
CA PHE A 284 -18.58 -16.52 6.09
C PHE A 284 -18.60 -16.49 4.55
N ILE A 285 -17.82 -17.35 3.90
CA ILE A 285 -17.73 -17.40 2.44
C ILE A 285 -19.10 -17.75 1.82
N LYS A 286 -19.80 -18.76 2.34
CA LYS A 286 -21.15 -19.13 1.87
C LYS A 286 -22.14 -17.98 1.98
N ARG A 287 -22.10 -17.22 3.09
CA ARG A 287 -22.93 -16.01 3.25
C ARG A 287 -22.52 -14.88 2.32
N SER A 288 -21.22 -14.73 2.06
CA SER A 288 -20.71 -13.68 1.17
C SER A 288 -21.04 -13.96 -0.30
N ILE A 289 -21.07 -15.23 -0.74
CA ILE A 289 -21.39 -15.61 -2.13
C ILE A 289 -22.78 -15.14 -2.57
N VAL A 290 -23.75 -15.11 -1.66
CA VAL A 290 -25.13 -14.69 -1.98
C VAL A 290 -25.32 -13.17 -1.94
N LYS A 291 -24.28 -12.41 -1.59
CA LYS A 291 -24.33 -10.94 -1.51
C LYS A 291 -23.99 -10.28 -2.84
N THR A 292 -24.49 -9.07 -3.08
CA THR A 292 -24.23 -8.34 -4.34
C THR A 292 -22.77 -7.92 -4.47
N GLY A 293 -22.08 -7.72 -3.35
CA GLY A 293 -20.63 -7.50 -3.31
C GLY A 293 -19.82 -8.63 -3.96
N TRP A 294 -20.35 -9.86 -3.98
CA TRP A 294 -19.68 -11.00 -4.61
C TRP A 294 -19.55 -10.86 -6.13
N ALA A 295 -20.50 -10.18 -6.79
CA ALA A 295 -20.38 -9.90 -8.21
C ALA A 295 -19.13 -9.07 -8.53
N LYS A 296 -18.75 -8.15 -7.63
CA LYS A 296 -17.51 -7.36 -7.76
C LYS A 296 -16.27 -8.21 -7.52
N VAL A 297 -16.33 -9.17 -6.60
CA VAL A 297 -15.26 -10.16 -6.42
C VAL A 297 -15.04 -10.94 -7.71
N LEU A 298 -16.11 -11.46 -8.31
CA LEU A 298 -16.03 -12.21 -9.57
C LEU A 298 -15.52 -11.34 -10.73
N GLU A 299 -15.97 -10.09 -10.84
CA GLU A 299 -15.46 -9.15 -11.83
C GLU A 299 -13.96 -8.92 -11.66
N GLU A 300 -13.50 -8.70 -10.42
CA GLU A 300 -12.10 -8.44 -10.11
C GLU A 300 -11.19 -9.62 -10.46
N ILE A 301 -11.53 -10.84 -10.04
CA ILE A 301 -10.69 -12.03 -10.29
C ILE A 301 -10.64 -12.43 -11.77
N ASN A 302 -11.65 -12.04 -12.57
CA ASN A 302 -11.71 -12.33 -14.00
C ASN A 302 -11.07 -11.23 -14.87
N LYS A 303 -10.48 -10.18 -14.29
CA LYS A 303 -9.77 -9.15 -15.06
C LYS A 303 -8.57 -9.75 -15.80
N PRO A 304 -8.25 -9.26 -17.02
CA PRO A 304 -6.99 -9.57 -17.67
C PRO A 304 -5.81 -9.26 -16.74
N GLY A 305 -4.87 -10.21 -16.59
CA GLY A 305 -3.72 -10.07 -15.67
C GLY A 305 -3.94 -10.70 -14.29
N HIS A 306 -5.17 -10.95 -13.85
CA HIS A 306 -5.47 -11.59 -12.55
C HIS A 306 -5.52 -13.12 -12.57
N LYS A 307 -4.82 -13.77 -13.51
CA LYS A 307 -4.79 -15.24 -13.61
C LYS A 307 -4.38 -15.90 -12.28
N TYR A 308 -3.36 -15.35 -11.61
CA TYR A 308 -2.94 -15.82 -10.29
C TYR A 308 -4.06 -15.76 -9.24
N MET A 309 -4.83 -14.66 -9.20
CA MET A 309 -5.96 -14.52 -8.27
C MET A 309 -7.07 -15.51 -8.59
N LEU A 310 -7.34 -15.75 -9.87
CA LEU A 310 -8.29 -16.78 -10.30
C LEU A 310 -7.82 -18.18 -9.88
N ASP A 311 -6.53 -18.48 -10.02
CA ASP A 311 -5.95 -19.76 -9.63
C ASP A 311 -6.02 -19.97 -8.10
N ILE A 312 -5.72 -18.93 -7.29
CA ILE A 312 -5.93 -18.92 -5.84
C ILE A 312 -7.37 -19.27 -5.51
N PHE A 313 -8.31 -18.60 -6.17
CA PHE A 313 -9.74 -18.77 -5.90
C PHE A 313 -10.19 -20.19 -6.22
N ASN A 314 -9.77 -20.71 -7.37
CA ASN A 314 -10.09 -22.08 -7.79
C ASN A 314 -9.53 -23.10 -6.81
N SER A 315 -8.28 -22.94 -6.34
CA SER A 315 -7.69 -23.82 -5.32
C SER A 315 -8.52 -23.80 -4.03
N PHE A 316 -8.82 -22.61 -3.52
CA PHE A 316 -9.59 -22.44 -2.29
C PHE A 316 -10.98 -23.09 -2.36
N PHE A 317 -11.71 -22.89 -3.47
CA PHE A 317 -13.03 -23.48 -3.66
C PHE A 317 -13.00 -24.99 -3.87
N GLN A 318 -11.99 -25.51 -4.56
CA GLN A 318 -11.80 -26.95 -4.71
C GLN A 318 -11.57 -27.61 -3.35
N GLU A 319 -10.68 -27.05 -2.54
CA GLU A 319 -10.39 -27.57 -1.21
C GLU A 319 -11.63 -27.50 -0.29
N MET A 320 -12.42 -26.42 -0.34
CA MET A 320 -13.67 -26.28 0.45
C MET A 320 -14.73 -27.32 0.07
N ASN A 321 -14.82 -27.68 -1.22
CA ASN A 321 -15.77 -28.68 -1.69
C ASN A 321 -15.34 -30.10 -1.30
N ILE A 322 -14.03 -30.36 -1.17
CA ILE A 322 -13.51 -31.65 -0.70
C ILE A 322 -13.79 -31.83 0.80
N SER A 323 -13.57 -30.79 1.61
CA SER A 323 -13.76 -30.83 3.07
C SER A 323 -15.22 -30.87 3.52
N THR A 324 -16.18 -30.57 2.64
CA THR A 324 -17.62 -30.61 2.93
C THR A 324 -18.28 -31.95 2.60
N ILE A 325 -17.55 -32.85 1.93
CA ILE A 325 -18.01 -34.21 1.57
C ILE A 325 -17.51 -35.27 2.57
N SER A 326 -16.49 -34.95 3.38
CA SER A 326 -15.93 -35.77 4.47
C SER A 326 -16.63 -35.55 5.80
#